data_AF-A0A9V1FGC8-F1
#
_entry.id   AF-A0A9V1FGC8-F1
#
_cell.length_a   1.000
_cell.length_b   1.000
_cell.length_c   1.000
_cell.angle_alpha   90.00
_cell.angle_beta   90.00
_cell.angle_gamma   90.00
#
_symmetry.space_group_name_H-M   'P 1'
#
loop_
_entity.id
_entity.type
_entity.pdbx_description
1 polymer ?
#
loop_
_entity_poly.entity_id
_entity_poly.type
_entity_poly.pdbx_seq_one_letter_code
_entity_poly.pdbx_strand_id
1 'polypeptide(L)'
;MAAVPTDSGSLPAAGARFFCTAGRGLEPFLMREVRARLAATQVEYISGKVFFTTCSDLNMLKKLKSAERLFLLIKKQFPLNVSSVSKGKILSEIQRLINDDPESWLNAISTWKNLLELDAKKDKLFQRAANPPKRKVEENDIISAKKLKTEQSQELQESGECLLEKQTEEETQEQGDFFTEREKSQEAFQNDVVKAADAKNQKDLTFRVSCRCSGAIAKTFTAQIFIHLNDIYSVVGIPVFRIPLASRAYIKTAGLRSTIAWALASLAEIQAGAFVLDPMCGLGTILLEAAKEWPDVYYVGADVSDSQLLGAYDNLKAAGLKNKIELLQVSVIDLPLPSESVDIIISDIPFGKKFKLGEDIKSILQEMERVLHVGGAIVLLLSEEHHRRLKDGEQSSIPLNSKDSHTGEPSIKKCLKPGGKTGTSETVSSSLEASSQECLDKTPPFGSLVPVECHKVSLGRTDAFICKYRKLPSLGL
;
A
#
# COMPACT_ATOMS: atom_id res chain seq x y z
N MET A 1 -59.99 4.69 -21.00
CA MET A 1 -58.55 4.34 -20.94
C MET A 1 -57.79 5.63 -20.72
N ALA A 2 -56.87 5.68 -19.75
CA ALA A 2 -56.03 6.85 -19.50
C ALA A 2 -54.58 6.50 -19.88
N ALA A 3 -53.87 7.43 -20.53
CA ALA A 3 -52.47 7.23 -20.90
C ALA A 3 -51.58 7.44 -19.66
N VAL A 4 -50.66 6.50 -19.43
CA VAL A 4 -49.62 6.64 -18.40
C VAL A 4 -48.48 7.49 -18.99
N PRO A 5 -48.04 8.59 -18.34
CA PRO A 5 -46.87 9.32 -18.80
C PRO A 5 -45.60 8.48 -18.63
N THR A 6 -44.77 8.42 -19.68
CA THR A 6 -43.49 7.73 -19.64
C THR A 6 -42.51 8.48 -18.75
N ASP A 7 -42.01 7.82 -17.70
CA ASP A 7 -41.04 8.40 -16.77
C ASP A 7 -39.72 8.73 -17.48
N SER A 8 -39.32 10.00 -17.44
CA SER A 8 -38.11 10.48 -18.11
C SER A 8 -36.89 10.16 -17.24
N GLY A 9 -36.27 9.00 -17.53
CA GLY A 9 -35.21 8.41 -16.71
C GLY A 9 -34.16 9.42 -16.22
N SER A 10 -34.16 9.65 -14.90
CA SER A 10 -33.20 10.53 -14.25
C SER A 10 -31.77 10.04 -14.49
N LEU A 11 -30.90 10.90 -15.03
CA LEU A 11 -29.47 10.60 -15.04
C LEU A 11 -29.00 10.35 -13.59
N PRO A 12 -28.18 9.32 -13.32
CA PRO A 12 -27.63 9.11 -11.99
C PRO A 12 -26.83 10.34 -11.57
N ALA A 13 -27.09 10.84 -10.36
CA ALA A 13 -26.44 12.04 -9.85
C ALA A 13 -24.91 11.93 -10.00
N ALA A 14 -24.30 12.89 -10.71
CA ALA A 14 -22.92 12.81 -11.14
C ALA A 14 -21.95 12.70 -9.95
N GLY A 15 -21.45 11.49 -9.72
CA GLY A 15 -20.51 11.21 -8.64
C GLY A 15 -19.18 11.95 -8.82
N ALA A 16 -18.54 12.30 -7.71
CA ALA A 16 -17.22 12.91 -7.75
C ALA A 16 -16.17 11.88 -8.21
N ARG A 17 -15.23 12.32 -9.04
CA ARG A 17 -14.11 11.48 -9.52
C ARG A 17 -12.89 11.69 -8.64
N PHE A 18 -12.31 10.59 -8.19
CA PHE A 18 -11.18 10.54 -7.28
C PHE A 18 -10.04 9.73 -7.88
N PHE A 19 -8.86 9.84 -7.27
CA PHE A 19 -7.83 8.82 -7.38
C PHE A 19 -7.13 8.57 -6.05
N CYS A 20 -6.67 7.34 -5.86
CA CYS A 20 -5.83 6.93 -4.75
C CYS A 20 -4.44 6.53 -5.27
N THR A 21 -3.39 6.86 -4.53
CA THR A 21 -2.08 6.20 -4.73
C THR A 21 -2.05 4.87 -3.98
N ALA A 22 -1.34 3.89 -4.54
CA ALA A 22 -1.11 2.56 -3.97
C ALA A 22 0.37 2.17 -4.15
N GLY A 23 0.84 1.21 -3.35
CA GLY A 23 2.08 0.50 -3.65
C GLY A 23 1.94 -0.32 -4.95
N ARG A 24 3.03 -0.50 -5.70
CA ARG A 24 3.00 -1.34 -6.93
C ARG A 24 2.58 -2.76 -6.56
N GLY A 25 1.61 -3.31 -7.30
CA GLY A 25 0.98 -4.61 -7.05
C GLY A 25 -0.23 -4.56 -6.11
N LEU A 26 -0.50 -3.43 -5.45
CA LEU A 26 -1.70 -3.25 -4.62
C LEU A 26 -2.88 -2.61 -5.36
N GLU A 27 -2.69 -2.19 -6.62
CA GLU A 27 -3.76 -1.63 -7.45
C GLU A 27 -4.94 -2.61 -7.64
N PRO A 28 -4.76 -3.93 -7.85
CA PRO A 28 -5.87 -4.89 -7.91
C PRO A 28 -6.66 -4.99 -6.61
N PHE A 29 -5.98 -5.01 -5.45
CA PHE A 29 -6.61 -5.02 -4.13
C PHE A 29 -7.44 -3.75 -3.90
N LEU A 30 -6.88 -2.59 -4.27
CA LEU A 30 -7.57 -1.30 -4.18
C LEU A 30 -8.76 -1.19 -5.16
N MET A 31 -8.65 -1.76 -6.37
CA MET A 31 -9.78 -1.86 -7.30
C MET A 31 -10.91 -2.77 -6.76
N ARG A 32 -10.56 -3.90 -6.13
CA ARG A 32 -11.53 -4.74 -5.39
C ARG A 32 -12.17 -3.92 -4.26
N GLU A 33 -11.35 -3.19 -3.48
CA GLU A 33 -11.80 -2.41 -2.32
C GLU A 33 -12.76 -1.26 -2.67
N VAL A 34 -12.43 -0.38 -3.64
CA VAL A 34 -13.29 0.77 -3.96
C VAL A 34 -14.63 0.34 -4.58
N ARG A 35 -14.65 -0.74 -5.37
CA ARG A 35 -15.89 -1.31 -5.90
C ARG A 35 -16.79 -1.82 -4.77
N ALA A 36 -16.24 -2.59 -3.83
CA ALA A 36 -16.98 -3.17 -2.71
C ALA A 36 -17.42 -2.13 -1.66
N ARG A 37 -16.55 -1.20 -1.24
CA ARG A 37 -16.82 -0.26 -0.13
C ARG A 37 -17.55 1.01 -0.55
N LEU A 38 -17.38 1.46 -1.79
CA LEU A 38 -17.83 2.76 -2.26
C LEU A 38 -18.80 2.69 -3.45
N ALA A 39 -19.26 1.48 -3.81
CA ALA A 39 -20.02 1.20 -5.03
C ALA A 39 -19.40 1.85 -6.29
N ALA A 40 -18.07 1.90 -6.35
CA ALA A 40 -17.38 2.79 -7.26
C ALA A 40 -17.49 2.35 -8.73
N THR A 41 -17.78 3.32 -9.59
CA THR A 41 -17.90 3.15 -11.04
C THR A 41 -16.69 3.76 -11.76
N GLN A 42 -16.56 3.48 -13.07
CA GLN A 42 -15.45 3.98 -13.91
C GLN A 42 -14.06 3.68 -13.32
N VAL A 43 -13.91 2.52 -12.66
CA VAL A 43 -12.73 2.14 -11.90
C VAL A 43 -11.64 1.64 -12.84
N GLU A 44 -10.59 2.46 -13.00
CA GLU A 44 -9.43 2.25 -13.87
C GLU A 44 -8.13 2.38 -13.03
N TYR A 45 -7.01 1.87 -13.53
CA TYR A 45 -5.72 2.03 -12.85
C TYR A 45 -4.55 2.28 -13.81
N ILE A 46 -3.48 2.84 -13.27
CA ILE A 46 -2.13 2.87 -13.85
C ILE A 46 -1.12 2.54 -12.74
N SER A 47 0.15 2.35 -13.07
CA SER A 47 1.19 2.06 -12.08
C SER A 47 1.15 3.01 -10.86
N GLY A 48 0.93 2.43 -9.68
CA GLY A 48 0.79 3.07 -8.38
C GLY A 48 -0.47 3.91 -8.15
N LYS A 49 -1.51 3.86 -9.01
CA LYS A 49 -2.73 4.68 -8.87
C LYS A 49 -4.01 4.01 -9.39
N VAL A 50 -5.09 4.10 -8.61
CA VAL A 50 -6.45 3.73 -9.02
C VAL A 50 -7.31 4.98 -9.08
N PHE A 51 -8.00 5.21 -10.21
CA PHE A 51 -9.00 6.28 -10.37
C PHE A 51 -10.40 5.66 -10.35
N PHE A 52 -11.37 6.40 -9.81
CA PHE A 52 -12.74 5.91 -9.66
C PHE A 52 -13.75 7.05 -9.46
N THR A 53 -15.02 6.78 -9.74
CA THR A 53 -16.14 7.72 -9.56
C THR A 53 -17.09 7.18 -8.49
N THR A 54 -17.49 8.00 -7.50
CA THR A 54 -18.44 7.59 -6.44
C THR A 54 -19.22 8.77 -5.86
N CYS A 55 -20.40 8.48 -5.32
CA CYS A 55 -21.22 9.40 -4.51
C CYS A 55 -21.01 9.20 -3.00
N SER A 56 -20.02 8.39 -2.60
CA SER A 56 -19.74 8.06 -1.19
C SER A 56 -19.22 9.25 -0.39
N ASP A 57 -19.54 9.28 0.91
CA ASP A 57 -19.14 10.36 1.81
C ASP A 57 -17.69 10.22 2.32
N LEU A 58 -17.20 11.27 2.99
CA LEU A 58 -15.86 11.26 3.60
C LEU A 58 -15.66 10.13 4.62
N ASN A 59 -16.71 9.68 5.32
CA ASN A 59 -16.58 8.61 6.31
C ASN A 59 -16.30 7.26 5.64
N MET A 60 -16.92 6.97 4.49
CA MET A 60 -16.62 5.77 3.71
C MET A 60 -15.26 5.90 2.99
N LEU A 61 -14.96 7.06 2.40
CA LEU A 61 -13.67 7.33 1.76
C LEU A 61 -12.47 7.20 2.74
N LYS A 62 -12.67 7.54 4.01
CA LYS A 62 -11.68 7.41 5.11
C LYS A 62 -11.49 5.96 5.61
N LYS A 63 -12.38 5.04 5.25
CA LYS A 63 -12.29 3.59 5.55
C LYS A 63 -11.50 2.78 4.51
N LEU A 64 -10.95 3.42 3.46
CA LEU A 64 -10.08 2.72 2.51
C LEU A 64 -8.75 2.33 3.18
N LYS A 65 -8.38 1.05 3.08
CA LYS A 65 -7.30 0.41 3.80
C LYS A 65 -6.07 0.13 2.93
N SER A 66 -6.26 -0.29 1.68
CA SER A 66 -5.18 -0.54 0.71
C SER A 66 -4.61 0.74 0.08
N ALA A 67 -5.38 1.85 0.11
CA ALA A 67 -4.95 3.16 -0.38
C ALA A 67 -3.87 3.81 0.51
N GLU A 68 -2.84 4.37 -0.11
CA GLU A 68 -1.84 5.20 0.58
C GLU A 68 -2.36 6.62 0.82
N ARG A 69 -2.87 7.29 -0.23
CA ARG A 69 -3.41 8.66 -0.18
C ARG A 69 -4.56 8.83 -1.16
N LEU A 70 -5.64 9.48 -0.73
CA LEU A 70 -6.80 9.84 -1.54
C LEU A 70 -6.74 11.30 -2.02
N PHE A 71 -7.11 11.51 -3.29
CA PHE A 71 -7.20 12.80 -3.95
C PHE A 71 -8.54 12.92 -4.69
N LEU A 72 -9.16 14.09 -4.64
CA LEU A 72 -10.18 14.50 -5.59
C LEU A 72 -9.49 14.82 -6.92
N LEU A 73 -9.95 14.25 -8.03
CA LEU A 73 -9.38 14.49 -9.36
C LEU A 73 -9.87 15.85 -9.87
N ILE A 74 -8.95 16.69 -10.35
CA ILE A 74 -9.28 17.88 -11.14
C ILE A 74 -9.13 17.55 -12.63
N LYS A 75 -7.98 16.98 -13.02
CA LYS A 75 -7.64 16.75 -14.43
C LYS A 75 -6.80 15.49 -14.60
N LYS A 76 -7.11 14.70 -15.63
CA LYS A 76 -6.28 13.60 -16.15
C LYS A 76 -6.17 13.79 -17.66
N GLN A 77 -4.96 13.88 -18.18
CA GLN A 77 -4.68 13.99 -19.61
C GLN A 77 -3.40 13.26 -19.97
N PHE A 78 -3.08 13.15 -21.26
CA PHE A 78 -1.82 12.60 -21.77
C PHE A 78 -0.58 13.40 -21.28
N PRO A 79 0.66 12.92 -21.51
CA PRO A 79 1.87 13.59 -21.06
C PRO A 79 2.03 14.99 -21.66
N LEU A 80 2.80 15.85 -20.99
CA LEU A 80 3.19 17.14 -21.55
C LEU A 80 4.19 16.91 -22.68
N ASN A 81 3.84 17.29 -23.91
CA ASN A 81 4.73 17.17 -25.07
C ASN A 81 5.79 18.29 -25.06
N VAL A 82 6.81 18.11 -24.23
CA VAL A 82 7.92 19.07 -24.07
C VAL A 82 8.93 18.89 -25.21
N SER A 83 8.69 19.55 -26.33
CA SER A 83 9.56 19.54 -27.52
C SER A 83 10.91 20.25 -27.33
N SER A 84 11.20 20.81 -26.14
CA SER A 84 12.36 21.66 -25.90
C SER A 84 12.66 21.79 -24.40
N VAL A 85 13.85 21.39 -23.97
CA VAL A 85 14.26 21.25 -22.55
C VAL A 85 14.47 22.59 -21.81
N SER A 86 13.97 23.72 -22.34
CA SER A 86 14.14 25.01 -21.67
C SER A 86 13.18 25.15 -20.48
N LYS A 87 13.72 25.55 -19.32
CA LYS A 87 12.97 25.68 -18.06
C LYS A 87 11.71 26.56 -18.21
N GLY A 88 11.78 27.60 -19.03
CA GLY A 88 10.65 28.48 -19.32
C GLY A 88 9.51 27.78 -20.07
N LYS A 89 9.80 26.94 -21.08
CA LYS A 89 8.77 26.17 -21.80
C LYS A 89 8.15 25.07 -20.95
N ILE A 90 8.96 24.41 -20.12
CA ILE A 90 8.46 23.43 -19.13
C ILE A 90 7.52 24.12 -18.14
N LEU A 91 7.88 25.32 -17.64
CA LEU A 91 7.03 26.09 -16.75
C LEU A 91 5.74 26.54 -17.43
N SER A 92 5.78 27.03 -18.68
CA SER A 92 4.57 27.43 -19.40
C SER A 92 3.64 26.24 -19.67
N GLU A 93 4.16 25.07 -20.03
CA GLU A 93 3.32 23.87 -20.21
C GLU A 93 2.69 23.37 -18.90
N ILE A 94 3.39 23.50 -17.76
CA ILE A 94 2.81 23.20 -16.44
C ILE A 94 1.76 24.25 -16.04
N GLN A 95 2.00 25.54 -16.29
CA GLN A 95 1.02 26.59 -16.07
C GLN A 95 -0.23 26.38 -16.96
N ARG A 96 -0.03 25.97 -18.20
CA ARG A 96 -1.07 25.67 -19.18
C ARG A 96 -1.92 24.47 -18.74
N LEU A 97 -1.28 23.35 -18.36
CA LEU A 97 -1.94 22.19 -17.75
C LEU A 97 -2.91 22.57 -16.61
N ILE A 98 -2.45 23.46 -15.71
CA ILE A 98 -3.20 23.95 -14.56
C ILE A 98 -4.35 24.88 -15.01
N ASN A 99 -4.06 25.87 -15.86
CA ASN A 99 -4.96 27.01 -16.11
C ASN A 99 -5.96 26.81 -17.26
N ASP A 100 -5.71 25.88 -18.20
CA ASP A 100 -6.52 25.66 -19.41
C ASP A 100 -7.99 25.26 -19.15
N ASP A 101 -8.35 24.91 -17.92
CA ASP A 101 -9.69 24.39 -17.57
C ASP A 101 -10.21 24.96 -16.24
N PRO A 102 -10.71 26.22 -16.24
CA PRO A 102 -11.26 26.84 -15.03
C PRO A 102 -12.53 26.18 -14.50
N GLU A 103 -13.30 25.48 -15.35
CA GLU A 103 -14.57 24.86 -14.95
C GLU A 103 -14.33 23.63 -14.06
N SER A 104 -13.41 22.74 -14.45
CA SER A 104 -12.99 21.63 -13.60
C SER A 104 -12.43 22.10 -12.25
N TRP A 105 -11.76 23.26 -12.21
CA TRP A 105 -11.33 23.87 -10.94
C TRP A 105 -12.50 24.32 -10.07
N LEU A 106 -13.49 25.03 -10.64
CA LEU A 106 -14.66 25.47 -9.90
C LEU A 106 -15.48 24.28 -9.36
N ASN A 107 -15.70 23.26 -10.20
CA ASN A 107 -16.40 22.04 -9.84
C ASN A 107 -15.65 21.24 -8.76
N ALA A 108 -14.33 21.09 -8.86
CA ALA A 108 -13.51 20.43 -7.85
C ALA A 108 -13.44 21.21 -6.53
N ILE A 109 -13.32 22.55 -6.55
CA ILE A 109 -13.30 23.39 -5.35
C ILE A 109 -14.68 23.38 -4.67
N SER A 110 -15.78 23.41 -5.43
CA SER A 110 -17.15 23.26 -4.90
C SER A 110 -17.32 21.91 -4.20
N THR A 111 -16.94 20.83 -4.86
CA THR A 111 -16.97 19.46 -4.31
C THR A 111 -16.13 19.35 -3.05
N TRP A 112 -14.89 19.87 -3.06
CA TRP A 112 -13.98 19.86 -1.91
C TRP A 112 -14.52 20.66 -0.72
N LYS A 113 -15.13 21.83 -0.94
CA LYS A 113 -15.80 22.62 0.10
C LYS A 113 -16.98 21.85 0.71
N ASN A 114 -17.85 21.27 -0.12
CA ASN A 114 -19.00 20.50 0.32
C ASN A 114 -18.60 19.30 1.18
N LEU A 115 -17.54 18.58 0.79
CA LEU A 115 -16.97 17.48 1.57
C LEU A 115 -16.48 17.96 2.95
N LEU A 116 -15.70 19.05 3.02
CA LEU A 116 -15.19 19.59 4.29
C LEU A 116 -16.28 20.20 5.19
N GLU A 117 -17.31 20.83 4.61
CA GLU A 117 -18.44 21.31 5.41
C GLU A 117 -19.22 20.17 6.06
N LEU A 118 -19.37 19.04 5.37
CA LEU A 118 -20.01 17.85 5.93
C LEU A 118 -19.18 17.23 7.07
N ASP A 119 -17.85 17.23 6.96
CA ASP A 119 -16.92 16.82 8.03
C ASP A 119 -17.11 17.72 9.27
N ALA A 120 -17.00 19.05 9.09
CA ALA A 120 -17.11 20.02 10.17
C ALA A 120 -18.51 20.12 10.81
N LYS A 121 -19.57 19.78 10.06
CA LYS A 121 -20.94 19.65 10.59
C LYS A 121 -21.10 18.37 11.42
N LYS A 122 -20.49 17.24 11.01
CA LYS A 122 -20.50 15.98 11.76
C LYS A 122 -19.68 16.05 13.05
N ASP A 123 -18.47 16.61 13.02
CA ASP A 123 -17.64 16.77 14.23
C ASP A 123 -18.38 17.58 15.32
N LYS A 124 -19.07 18.65 14.93
CA LYS A 124 -19.91 19.45 15.83
C LYS A 124 -21.11 18.67 16.39
N LEU A 125 -21.69 17.74 15.63
CA LEU A 125 -22.75 16.85 16.12
C LEU A 125 -22.20 15.83 17.13
N PHE A 126 -21.05 15.21 16.87
CA PHE A 126 -20.42 14.31 17.83
C PHE A 126 -20.00 15.02 19.13
N GLN A 127 -19.41 16.22 19.04
CA GLN A 127 -19.08 17.03 20.22
C GLN A 127 -20.32 17.43 21.05
N ARG A 128 -21.47 17.61 20.39
CA ARG A 128 -22.75 17.95 21.04
C ARG A 128 -23.49 16.73 21.60
N ALA A 129 -23.30 15.55 21.02
CA ALA A 129 -23.78 14.28 21.59
C ALA A 129 -22.95 13.85 22.81
N ALA A 130 -21.66 14.16 22.83
CA ALA A 130 -20.75 13.86 23.95
C ALA A 130 -20.91 14.79 25.18
N ASN A 131 -21.71 15.86 25.08
CA ASN A 131 -21.89 16.84 26.14
C ASN A 131 -23.39 17.15 26.37
N PRO A 132 -24.05 16.57 27.40
CA PRO A 132 -25.42 16.96 27.74
C PRO A 132 -25.45 18.42 28.22
N PRO A 133 -26.51 19.19 27.90
CA PRO A 133 -26.60 20.59 28.29
C PRO A 133 -26.76 20.72 29.80
N LYS A 134 -25.80 21.38 30.46
CA LYS A 134 -25.95 21.82 31.86
C LYS A 134 -27.18 22.72 31.95
N ARG A 135 -28.14 22.35 32.80
CA ARG A 135 -29.30 23.20 33.10
C ARG A 135 -28.83 24.53 33.71
N LYS A 136 -29.47 25.63 33.33
CA LYS A 136 -29.41 26.87 34.11
C LYS A 136 -29.98 26.61 35.51
N VAL A 137 -29.35 27.22 36.50
CA VAL A 137 -29.99 27.66 37.75
C VAL A 137 -29.55 29.12 37.90
N GLU A 138 -30.48 30.00 38.27
CA GLU A 138 -30.28 31.44 38.37
C GLU A 138 -30.42 31.86 39.84
N GLU A 139 -29.58 32.81 40.28
CA GLU A 139 -29.70 33.63 41.50
C GLU A 139 -29.72 32.91 42.88
N ASN A 140 -29.20 33.45 43.99
CA ASN A 140 -28.21 34.50 44.31
C ASN A 140 -27.41 33.96 45.54
N ASP A 141 -26.46 34.59 46.24
CA ASP A 141 -26.30 36.00 46.64
C ASP A 141 -24.92 36.23 47.34
N ILE A 142 -24.70 37.45 47.84
CA ILE A 142 -23.68 37.94 48.80
C ILE A 142 -22.31 38.36 48.23
N ILE A 143 -21.87 39.52 48.70
CA ILE A 143 -20.75 40.35 48.19
C ILE A 143 -19.64 40.47 49.24
N SER A 144 -18.37 40.31 48.84
CA SER A 144 -17.15 40.88 49.48
C SER A 144 -15.92 40.58 48.62
N ALA A 145 -14.91 41.45 48.42
CA ALA A 145 -14.78 42.89 48.66
C ALA A 145 -13.75 43.49 47.67
N LYS A 146 -13.57 44.82 47.60
CA LYS A 146 -12.62 45.50 46.67
C LYS A 146 -11.42 46.12 47.40
N LYS A 147 -10.26 46.11 46.70
CA LYS A 147 -9.08 47.01 46.86
C LYS A 147 -8.35 47.06 48.22
N LEU A 148 -7.09 46.61 48.22
CA LEU A 148 -5.86 47.28 48.72
C LEU A 148 -4.68 46.36 48.34
N LYS A 149 -3.78 46.64 47.38
CA LYS A 149 -2.74 47.67 47.19
C LYS A 149 -1.44 47.47 48.01
N THR A 150 -0.35 47.18 47.29
CA THR A 150 1.03 47.71 47.47
C THR A 150 2.08 46.94 48.32
N GLU A 151 3.27 46.76 47.71
CA GLU A 151 4.63 46.39 48.23
C GLU A 151 4.80 45.06 49.02
N GLN A 152 5.57 44.08 48.51
CA GLN A 152 7.05 43.86 48.59
C GLN A 152 7.52 43.42 50.00
N SER A 153 8.38 42.40 50.19
CA SER A 153 9.36 41.71 49.31
C SER A 153 9.23 40.15 49.42
N GLN A 154 10.07 39.25 48.87
CA GLN A 154 11.42 39.35 48.26
C GLN A 154 11.77 38.13 47.37
N GLU A 155 12.67 38.32 46.40
CA GLU A 155 13.59 37.35 45.74
C GLU A 155 13.10 35.92 45.38
N LEU A 156 12.72 35.73 44.11
CA LEU A 156 13.39 34.78 43.17
C LEU A 156 12.89 34.94 41.71
N GLN A 157 13.24 36.09 41.12
CA GLN A 157 13.39 36.28 39.67
C GLN A 157 14.79 35.72 39.26
N GLU A 158 15.16 35.42 38.01
CA GLU A 158 14.59 35.59 36.66
C GLU A 158 15.37 34.64 35.71
N SER A 159 15.29 34.60 34.38
CA SER A 159 14.48 35.23 33.32
C SER A 159 14.51 34.28 32.11
N GLY A 160 13.76 34.57 31.05
CA GLY A 160 14.10 34.09 29.72
C GLY A 160 14.13 35.26 28.74
N GLU A 161 15.02 35.22 27.76
CA GLU A 161 14.77 35.67 26.38
C GLU A 161 15.92 35.27 25.43
N CYS A 162 15.81 35.64 24.15
CA CYS A 162 16.64 35.17 23.05
C CYS A 162 17.40 36.32 22.39
N LEU A 163 18.66 36.12 21.97
CA LEU A 163 19.27 36.81 20.82
C LEU A 163 20.56 36.10 20.31
N LEU A 164 21.21 36.68 19.30
CA LEU A 164 22.08 36.03 18.31
C LEU A 164 23.60 36.21 18.51
N GLU A 165 24.35 35.29 17.88
CA GLU A 165 25.70 35.44 17.30
C GLU A 165 26.90 35.86 18.17
N LYS A 166 27.89 34.94 18.27
CA LYS A 166 29.16 35.11 17.52
C LYS A 166 30.01 33.83 17.43
N GLN A 167 31.00 33.87 16.54
CA GLN A 167 32.07 32.88 16.35
C GLN A 167 33.10 33.00 17.52
N THR A 168 34.02 32.06 17.75
CA THR A 168 35.23 31.81 16.94
C THR A 168 36.03 30.61 17.47
N GLU A 169 36.91 30.06 16.62
CA GLU A 169 38.10 29.19 16.82
C GLU A 169 38.63 28.90 18.26
N GLU A 170 39.36 27.80 18.57
CA GLU A 170 39.98 26.78 17.69
C GLU A 170 40.26 25.41 18.36
N GLU A 171 40.86 24.53 17.56
CA GLU A 171 41.40 23.18 17.77
C GLU A 171 42.40 23.05 18.94
N THR A 172 42.68 21.85 19.45
CA THR A 172 43.86 21.02 19.05
C THR A 172 43.87 19.72 19.90
N GLN A 173 44.50 18.58 19.57
CA GLN A 173 45.06 17.96 18.34
C GLN A 173 45.28 16.46 18.71
N GLU A 174 45.25 15.46 17.82
CA GLU A 174 46.40 14.82 17.11
C GLU A 174 45.90 13.42 16.67
N GLN A 175 46.24 12.77 15.55
CA GLN A 175 46.87 13.06 14.24
C GLN A 175 46.14 12.09 13.25
N GLY A 176 46.03 12.26 11.92
CA GLY A 176 46.84 12.96 10.92
C GLY A 176 47.43 11.91 9.94
N ASP A 177 47.54 12.11 8.61
CA ASP A 177 47.03 13.17 7.73
C ASP A 177 47.03 12.66 6.26
N PHE A 178 45.95 12.86 5.48
CA PHE A 178 45.73 13.91 4.45
C PHE A 178 46.35 13.69 3.04
N PHE A 179 45.46 13.65 2.02
CA PHE A 179 45.58 14.28 0.68
C PHE A 179 46.78 13.84 -0.23
N THR A 180 46.80 14.00 -1.57
CA THR A 180 45.84 14.46 -2.60
C THR A 180 46.13 13.72 -3.91
N GLU A 181 45.18 13.64 -4.86
CA GLU A 181 45.49 14.02 -6.25
C GLU A 181 44.25 14.25 -7.12
N ARG A 182 44.40 15.07 -8.17
CA ARG A 182 43.39 15.37 -9.20
C ARG A 182 44.10 15.54 -10.55
N GLU A 183 43.56 14.91 -11.59
CA GLU A 183 43.82 15.16 -13.03
C GLU A 183 45.27 15.00 -13.56
N LYS A 184 45.61 13.75 -13.92
CA LYS A 184 46.01 13.31 -15.29
C LYS A 184 46.15 11.77 -15.26
N SER A 185 45.89 11.02 -16.32
CA SER A 185 46.01 11.32 -17.76
C SER A 185 44.84 10.80 -18.62
N GLN A 186 44.74 11.32 -19.84
CA GLN A 186 44.00 10.69 -20.96
C GLN A 186 44.96 9.88 -21.85
N GLU A 187 44.42 9.28 -22.93
CA GLU A 187 45.07 8.52 -24.02
C GLU A 187 45.34 7.02 -23.73
N ALA A 188 45.20 6.05 -24.66
CA ALA A 188 44.41 5.84 -25.91
C ALA A 188 44.55 4.32 -26.28
N PHE A 189 43.86 3.62 -27.20
CA PHE A 189 42.87 3.82 -28.28
C PHE A 189 41.70 2.77 -28.07
N GLN A 190 40.46 2.88 -28.57
CA GLN A 190 39.94 2.61 -29.94
C GLN A 190 40.43 1.28 -30.58
N ASN A 191 39.61 0.36 -31.12
CA ASN A 191 38.14 0.15 -31.21
C ASN A 191 37.85 -1.37 -30.96
N ASP A 192 36.80 -2.10 -31.39
CA ASP A 192 35.56 -1.94 -32.20
C ASP A 192 34.48 -2.90 -31.61
N VAL A 193 33.21 -2.52 -31.45
CA VAL A 193 32.08 -2.63 -32.41
C VAL A 193 31.83 -4.04 -32.96
N VAL A 194 30.71 -4.67 -32.53
CA VAL A 194 29.61 -5.24 -33.36
C VAL A 194 28.58 -5.99 -32.47
N LYS A 195 27.32 -5.49 -32.46
CA LYS A 195 26.02 -6.21 -32.20
C LYS A 195 25.81 -6.99 -30.86
N ALA A 196 24.60 -7.06 -30.28
CA ALA A 196 23.35 -6.32 -30.56
C ALA A 196 22.37 -6.36 -29.35
N ALA A 197 21.51 -5.34 -29.30
CA ALA A 197 20.13 -5.36 -28.77
C ALA A 197 19.87 -6.08 -27.44
N ASP A 198 20.10 -5.38 -26.33
CA ASP A 198 19.49 -5.67 -25.04
C ASP A 198 18.50 -4.57 -24.61
N ALA A 199 17.49 -4.93 -23.82
CA ALA A 199 16.31 -4.09 -23.63
C ALA A 199 16.59 -2.77 -22.87
N LYS A 200 16.33 -1.62 -23.52
CA LYS A 200 16.28 -0.32 -22.84
C LYS A 200 15.09 -0.25 -21.88
N ASN A 201 15.31 -0.68 -20.65
CA ASN A 201 14.39 -0.53 -19.53
C ASN A 201 14.28 0.95 -19.14
N GLN A 202 13.49 1.72 -19.91
CA GLN A 202 13.23 3.13 -19.63
C GLN A 202 12.49 3.25 -18.29
N LYS A 203 13.14 3.89 -17.31
CA LYS A 203 12.53 4.18 -16.02
C LYS A 203 11.60 5.39 -16.17
N ASP A 204 10.29 5.15 -16.16
CA ASP A 204 9.25 6.20 -16.17
C ASP A 204 9.61 7.37 -15.24
N LEU A 205 9.86 8.55 -15.81
CA LEU A 205 10.26 9.75 -15.08
C LEU A 205 9.05 10.33 -14.34
N THR A 206 8.88 9.87 -13.12
CA THR A 206 7.79 10.27 -12.23
C THR A 206 8.22 11.43 -11.33
N PHE A 207 7.55 12.57 -11.43
CA PHE A 207 7.76 13.71 -10.53
C PHE A 207 6.45 14.29 -9.98
N ARG A 208 6.56 14.93 -8.81
CA ARG A 208 5.44 15.44 -8.01
C ARG A 208 5.68 16.90 -7.65
N VAL A 209 4.78 17.78 -8.08
CA VAL A 209 4.75 19.19 -7.65
C VAL A 209 3.67 19.34 -6.57
N SER A 210 3.98 20.08 -5.51
CA SER A 210 3.01 20.51 -4.49
C SER A 210 2.89 22.03 -4.54
N CYS A 211 1.74 22.54 -4.97
CA CYS A 211 1.47 23.97 -5.02
C CYS A 211 0.63 24.38 -3.80
N ARG A 212 0.98 25.52 -3.17
CA ARG A 212 0.18 26.14 -2.11
C ARG A 212 -0.39 27.46 -2.62
N CYS A 213 -1.66 27.73 -2.31
CA CYS A 213 -2.23 29.05 -2.50
C CYS A 213 -1.56 30.07 -1.57
N SER A 214 -1.54 31.34 -2.00
CA SER A 214 -1.00 32.48 -1.24
C SER A 214 -2.08 33.56 -1.04
N GLY A 215 -1.74 34.65 -0.34
CA GLY A 215 -2.61 35.81 -0.18
C GLY A 215 -3.98 35.50 0.44
N ALA A 216 -5.04 36.14 -0.07
CA ALA A 216 -6.40 35.93 0.41
C ALA A 216 -6.93 34.50 0.18
N ILE A 217 -6.49 33.84 -0.90
CA ILE A 217 -6.91 32.47 -1.23
C ILE A 217 -6.42 31.50 -0.16
N ALA A 218 -5.18 31.67 0.34
CA ALA A 218 -4.62 30.83 1.41
C ALA A 218 -5.45 30.83 2.71
N LYS A 219 -6.19 31.91 2.99
CA LYS A 219 -7.11 32.00 4.15
C LYS A 219 -8.36 31.13 4.00
N THR A 220 -8.72 30.75 2.77
CA THR A 220 -9.98 30.07 2.42
C THR A 220 -9.75 28.65 1.88
N PHE A 221 -8.61 28.41 1.23
CA PHE A 221 -8.22 27.14 0.63
C PHE A 221 -6.82 26.78 1.12
N THR A 222 -6.75 25.98 2.19
CA THR A 222 -5.48 25.56 2.81
C THR A 222 -4.91 24.27 2.22
N ALA A 223 -5.50 23.73 1.15
CA ALA A 223 -5.04 22.47 0.56
C ALA A 223 -3.80 22.70 -0.31
N GLN A 224 -2.93 21.70 -0.32
CA GLN A 224 -1.82 21.61 -1.28
C GLN A 224 -2.34 20.95 -2.55
N ILE A 225 -2.23 21.60 -3.70
CA ILE A 225 -2.55 20.99 -4.99
C ILE A 225 -1.42 20.03 -5.34
N PHE A 226 -1.76 18.77 -5.66
CA PHE A 226 -0.78 17.77 -6.10
C PHE A 226 -0.88 17.63 -7.62
N ILE A 227 0.24 17.87 -8.29
CA ILE A 227 0.44 17.57 -9.71
C ILE A 227 1.40 16.39 -9.79
N HIS A 228 1.00 15.34 -10.50
CA HIS A 228 1.80 14.16 -10.76
C HIS A 228 2.00 14.03 -12.26
N LEU A 229 3.25 14.06 -12.71
CA LEU A 229 3.63 13.95 -14.11
C LEU A 229 4.48 12.69 -14.30
N ASN A 230 4.12 11.89 -15.30
CA ASN A 230 4.95 10.80 -15.83
C ASN A 230 4.72 10.66 -17.34
N ASP A 231 5.48 9.76 -17.96
CA ASP A 231 5.54 9.56 -19.42
C ASP A 231 4.27 8.91 -20.02
N ILE A 232 3.22 8.69 -19.22
CA ILE A 232 1.94 8.10 -19.64
C ILE A 232 0.76 9.05 -19.41
N TYR A 233 0.72 9.76 -18.27
CA TYR A 233 -0.35 10.72 -17.94
C TYR A 233 0.11 11.90 -17.08
N SER A 234 -0.48 13.07 -17.34
CA SER A 234 -0.47 14.22 -16.45
C SER A 234 -1.72 14.20 -15.57
N VAL A 235 -1.56 14.24 -14.24
CA VAL A 235 -2.66 14.15 -13.26
C VAL A 235 -2.60 15.32 -12.28
N VAL A 236 -3.72 16.02 -12.08
CA VAL A 236 -3.89 17.12 -11.12
C VAL A 236 -5.01 16.77 -10.13
N GLY A 237 -4.78 16.94 -8.84
CA GLY A 237 -5.80 16.69 -7.82
C GLY A 237 -5.56 17.35 -6.46
N ILE A 238 -6.62 17.38 -5.64
CA ILE A 238 -6.63 17.94 -4.29
C ILE A 238 -6.61 16.79 -3.29
N PRO A 239 -5.61 16.65 -2.39
CA PRO A 239 -5.60 15.63 -1.36
C PRO A 239 -6.78 15.84 -0.42
N VAL A 240 -7.63 14.82 -0.29
CA VAL A 240 -8.84 14.89 0.53
C VAL A 240 -8.47 14.95 2.02
N PHE A 241 -7.41 14.25 2.41
CA PHE A 241 -6.91 14.21 3.78
C PHE A 241 -5.46 14.73 3.87
N ARG A 242 -5.16 15.46 4.96
CA ARG A 242 -3.80 15.96 5.25
C ARG A 242 -2.81 14.81 5.48
N ILE A 243 -3.21 13.85 6.33
CA ILE A 243 -2.47 12.64 6.68
C ILE A 243 -2.75 11.53 5.63
N PRO A 244 -1.78 10.67 5.26
CA PRO A 244 -2.02 9.51 4.41
C PRO A 244 -3.04 8.52 5.02
N LEU A 245 -3.84 7.84 4.20
CA LEU A 245 -4.75 6.78 4.65
C LEU A 245 -3.98 5.57 5.20
N ALA A 246 -2.80 5.27 4.65
CA ALA A 246 -1.90 4.24 5.17
C ALA A 246 -1.35 4.55 6.58
N SER A 247 -1.36 5.81 7.01
CA SER A 247 -0.89 6.22 8.34
C SER A 247 -1.97 5.95 9.38
N ARG A 248 -1.90 4.77 10.01
CA ARG A 248 -2.87 4.33 11.02
C ARG A 248 -2.51 4.92 12.38
N ALA A 249 -3.34 5.81 12.92
CA ALA A 249 -3.10 6.43 14.24
C ALA A 249 -3.11 5.44 15.42
N TYR A 250 -3.56 4.20 15.19
CA TYR A 250 -3.59 3.10 16.17
C TYR A 250 -2.37 2.16 16.10
N ILE A 251 -1.45 2.33 15.15
CA ILE A 251 -0.16 1.62 15.11
C ILE A 251 0.90 2.60 15.64
N LYS A 252 1.61 2.22 16.71
CA LYS A 252 2.70 3.02 17.29
C LYS A 252 4.06 2.63 16.71
N THR A 253 4.35 1.33 16.71
CA THR A 253 5.62 0.77 16.27
C THR A 253 5.42 0.15 14.90
N ALA A 254 6.09 0.69 13.88
CA ALA A 254 5.87 0.28 12.50
C ALA A 254 6.60 -1.04 12.17
N GLY A 255 5.82 -2.08 11.87
CA GLY A 255 6.29 -3.32 11.25
C GLY A 255 6.05 -3.32 9.74
N LEU A 256 5.43 -4.39 9.24
CA LEU A 256 4.91 -4.47 7.87
C LEU A 256 3.98 -3.29 7.55
N ARG A 257 3.97 -2.81 6.29
CA ARG A 257 3.08 -1.71 5.89
C ARG A 257 1.62 -2.11 6.07
N SER A 258 0.82 -1.26 6.72
CA SER A 258 -0.62 -1.44 6.94
C SER A 258 -1.42 -1.77 5.66
N THR A 259 -1.00 -1.26 4.50
CA THR A 259 -1.62 -1.54 3.19
C THR A 259 -1.31 -2.95 2.69
N ILE A 260 -0.12 -3.50 2.97
CA ILE A 260 0.26 -4.89 2.64
C ILE A 260 -0.38 -5.85 3.65
N ALA A 261 -0.33 -5.51 4.95
CA ALA A 261 -0.98 -6.26 6.03
C ALA A 261 -2.49 -6.44 5.80
N TRP A 262 -3.19 -5.37 5.39
CA TRP A 262 -4.60 -5.48 5.00
C TRP A 262 -4.80 -6.26 3.69
N ALA A 263 -3.91 -6.13 2.71
CA ALA A 263 -4.00 -6.89 1.46
C ALA A 263 -3.92 -8.40 1.72
N LEU A 264 -2.96 -8.85 2.55
CA LEU A 264 -2.86 -10.23 3.04
C LEU A 264 -4.18 -10.69 3.70
N ALA A 265 -4.68 -9.93 4.68
CA ALA A 265 -5.92 -10.25 5.40
C ALA A 265 -7.15 -10.30 4.47
N SER A 266 -7.25 -9.40 3.50
CA SER A 266 -8.35 -9.34 2.52
C SER A 266 -8.38 -10.52 1.55
N LEU A 267 -7.24 -11.17 1.32
CA LEU A 267 -7.13 -12.32 0.42
C LEU A 267 -7.55 -13.63 1.12
N ALA A 268 -7.46 -13.67 2.45
CA ALA A 268 -7.67 -14.87 3.25
C ALA A 268 -9.15 -15.27 3.44
N GLU A 269 -10.11 -14.49 2.91
CA GLU A 269 -11.55 -14.81 2.93
C GLU A 269 -12.11 -15.03 4.35
N ILE A 270 -11.60 -14.28 5.34
CA ILE A 270 -11.91 -14.44 6.77
C ILE A 270 -13.43 -14.38 7.03
N GLN A 271 -13.96 -15.41 7.69
CA GLN A 271 -15.35 -15.54 8.12
C GLN A 271 -15.50 -15.28 9.62
N ALA A 272 -16.70 -14.89 10.05
CA ALA A 272 -17.00 -14.75 11.48
C ALA A 272 -16.92 -16.11 12.19
N GLY A 273 -16.35 -16.14 13.39
CA GLY A 273 -16.11 -17.34 14.20
C GLY A 273 -14.83 -18.10 13.88
N ALA A 274 -14.11 -17.77 12.80
CA ALA A 274 -12.88 -18.47 12.40
C ALA A 274 -11.71 -18.28 13.39
N PHE A 275 -10.79 -19.24 13.39
CA PHE A 275 -9.47 -19.17 14.02
C PHE A 275 -8.44 -18.70 12.97
N VAL A 276 -7.87 -17.52 13.18
CA VAL A 276 -6.79 -16.94 12.37
C VAL A 276 -5.47 -16.96 13.15
N LEU A 277 -4.43 -17.54 12.55
CA LEU A 277 -3.07 -17.61 13.11
C LEU A 277 -2.07 -16.80 12.26
N ASP A 278 -1.18 -16.05 12.92
CA ASP A 278 0.06 -15.55 12.32
C ASP A 278 1.24 -16.07 13.15
N PRO A 279 1.92 -17.15 12.72
CA PRO A 279 2.90 -17.85 13.57
C PRO A 279 4.30 -17.19 13.56
N MET A 280 4.46 -16.06 12.85
CA MET A 280 5.66 -15.21 12.86
C MET A 280 5.24 -13.74 12.84
N CYS A 281 4.39 -13.35 13.80
CA CYS A 281 3.61 -12.11 13.72
C CYS A 281 4.43 -10.82 13.84
N GLY A 282 5.69 -10.89 14.28
CA GLY A 282 6.53 -9.71 14.48
C GLY A 282 5.84 -8.70 15.41
N LEU A 283 5.71 -7.46 14.94
CA LEU A 283 4.98 -6.37 15.61
C LEU A 283 3.44 -6.45 15.48
N GLY A 284 2.89 -7.64 15.20
CA GLY A 284 1.46 -7.97 15.19
C GLY A 284 0.61 -7.29 14.10
N THR A 285 1.24 -6.70 13.07
CA THR A 285 0.56 -5.73 12.20
C THR A 285 -0.48 -6.36 11.24
N ILE A 286 -0.29 -7.62 10.83
CA ILE A 286 -1.26 -8.39 10.04
C ILE A 286 -2.55 -8.60 10.84
N LEU A 287 -2.43 -9.25 12.01
CA LEU A 287 -3.55 -9.50 12.92
C LEU A 287 -4.24 -8.21 13.35
N LEU A 288 -3.50 -7.13 13.59
CA LEU A 288 -4.06 -5.84 14.01
C LEU A 288 -4.92 -5.20 12.90
N GLU A 289 -4.47 -5.21 11.63
CA GLU A 289 -5.32 -4.74 10.52
C GLU A 289 -6.52 -5.65 10.30
N ALA A 290 -6.38 -6.97 10.48
CA ALA A 290 -7.45 -7.95 10.35
C ALA A 290 -8.53 -7.76 11.44
N ALA A 291 -8.17 -7.74 12.73
CA ALA A 291 -9.11 -7.57 13.84
C ALA A 291 -9.77 -6.18 13.91
N LYS A 292 -9.27 -5.19 13.13
CA LYS A 292 -9.96 -3.91 12.88
C LYS A 292 -10.99 -3.96 11.75
N GLU A 293 -11.12 -5.08 11.07
CA GLU A 293 -11.96 -5.25 9.88
C GLU A 293 -12.95 -6.43 10.07
N TRP A 294 -12.50 -7.55 10.62
CA TRP A 294 -13.32 -8.69 11.05
C TRP A 294 -13.23 -8.84 12.58
N PRO A 295 -14.06 -8.12 13.37
CA PRO A 295 -13.92 -8.09 14.82
C PRO A 295 -14.38 -9.38 15.52
N ASP A 296 -15.20 -10.21 14.86
CA ASP A 296 -15.87 -11.38 15.44
C ASP A 296 -15.17 -12.69 15.04
N VAL A 297 -13.85 -12.71 15.27
CA VAL A 297 -12.87 -13.72 14.83
C VAL A 297 -11.89 -13.96 15.98
N TYR A 298 -11.38 -15.18 16.11
CA TYR A 298 -10.33 -15.53 17.07
C TYR A 298 -8.96 -15.37 16.42
N TYR A 299 -8.06 -14.62 17.07
CA TYR A 299 -6.75 -14.29 16.53
C TYR A 299 -5.63 -14.70 17.49
N VAL A 300 -4.66 -15.44 16.97
CA VAL A 300 -3.42 -15.79 17.68
C VAL A 300 -2.22 -15.33 16.87
N GLY A 301 -1.29 -14.62 17.51
CA GLY A 301 0.04 -14.35 16.99
C GLY A 301 1.09 -15.16 17.74
N ALA A 302 2.06 -15.72 17.02
CA ALA A 302 3.27 -16.27 17.64
C ALA A 302 4.52 -15.63 17.06
N ASP A 303 5.58 -15.55 17.86
CA ASP A 303 6.92 -15.15 17.44
C ASP A 303 7.95 -15.73 18.43
N VAL A 304 9.16 -16.01 17.96
CA VAL A 304 10.26 -16.48 18.82
C VAL A 304 10.88 -15.35 19.65
N SER A 305 10.66 -14.08 19.28
CA SER A 305 11.33 -12.92 19.87
C SER A 305 10.43 -12.13 20.82
N ASP A 306 10.78 -12.11 22.11
CA ASP A 306 10.21 -11.22 23.11
C ASP A 306 10.17 -9.75 22.66
N SER A 307 11.19 -9.30 21.93
CA SER A 307 11.27 -7.93 21.41
C SER A 307 10.18 -7.61 20.39
N GLN A 308 9.77 -8.61 19.60
CA GLN A 308 8.67 -8.49 18.64
C GLN A 308 7.33 -8.54 19.37
N LEU A 309 7.13 -9.54 20.24
CA LEU A 309 5.89 -9.72 21.00
C LEU A 309 5.58 -8.54 21.93
N LEU A 310 6.60 -7.94 22.55
CA LEU A 310 6.43 -6.72 23.37
C LEU A 310 5.99 -5.52 22.51
N GLY A 311 6.57 -5.36 21.32
CA GLY A 311 6.17 -4.33 20.36
C GLY A 311 4.78 -4.56 19.75
N ALA A 312 4.41 -5.82 19.52
CA ALA A 312 3.06 -6.23 19.15
C ALA A 312 2.07 -5.90 20.27
N TYR A 313 2.39 -6.27 21.52
CA TYR A 313 1.56 -5.98 22.70
C TYR A 313 1.28 -4.48 22.87
N ASP A 314 2.29 -3.61 22.71
CA ASP A 314 2.08 -2.16 22.79
C ASP A 314 1.27 -1.60 21.60
N ASN A 315 1.40 -2.19 20.40
CA ASN A 315 0.53 -1.91 19.26
C ASN A 315 -0.94 -2.35 19.54
N LEU A 316 -1.15 -3.57 20.05
CA LEU A 316 -2.47 -4.09 20.44
C LEU A 316 -3.11 -3.22 21.53
N LYS A 317 -2.34 -2.82 22.53
CA LYS A 317 -2.76 -1.90 23.60
C LYS A 317 -3.13 -0.52 23.06
N ALA A 318 -2.34 0.03 22.14
CA ALA A 318 -2.65 1.30 21.47
C ALA A 318 -3.90 1.23 20.58
N ALA A 319 -4.13 0.09 19.95
CA ALA A 319 -5.32 -0.16 19.13
C ALA A 319 -6.56 -0.55 19.93
N GLY A 320 -6.46 -0.83 21.24
CA GLY A 320 -7.57 -1.34 22.04
C GLY A 320 -7.97 -2.79 21.69
N LEU A 321 -7.00 -3.60 21.25
CA LEU A 321 -7.19 -4.99 20.78
C LEU A 321 -6.52 -6.06 21.67
N LYS A 322 -5.96 -5.67 22.82
CA LYS A 322 -5.32 -6.63 23.77
C LYS A 322 -6.20 -7.84 24.11
N ASN A 323 -7.52 -7.65 24.19
CA ASN A 323 -8.47 -8.72 24.56
C ASN A 323 -9.13 -9.37 23.31
N LYS A 324 -8.51 -9.23 22.13
CA LYS A 324 -9.00 -9.74 20.83
C LYS A 324 -7.94 -10.50 20.02
N ILE A 325 -6.65 -10.32 20.36
CA ILE A 325 -5.52 -11.02 19.74
C ILE A 325 -4.65 -11.55 20.87
N GLU A 326 -4.48 -12.86 20.94
CA GLU A 326 -3.57 -13.54 21.87
C GLU A 326 -2.15 -13.59 21.28
N LEU A 327 -1.14 -13.63 22.15
CA LEU A 327 0.28 -13.63 21.75
C LEU A 327 1.02 -14.77 22.46
N LEU A 328 1.76 -15.58 21.70
CA LEU A 328 2.50 -16.76 22.17
C LEU A 328 4.00 -16.64 21.84
N GLN A 329 4.86 -16.92 22.82
CA GLN A 329 6.30 -17.06 22.59
C GLN A 329 6.64 -18.51 22.25
N VAL A 330 6.58 -18.87 20.97
CA VAL A 330 6.85 -20.22 20.47
C VAL A 330 7.50 -20.18 19.09
N SER A 331 8.03 -21.32 18.65
CA SER A 331 8.60 -21.46 17.30
C SER A 331 7.54 -21.87 16.29
N VAL A 332 7.62 -21.33 15.08
CA VAL A 332 6.74 -21.68 13.95
C VAL A 332 6.89 -23.14 13.48
N ILE A 333 7.97 -23.84 13.89
CA ILE A 333 8.22 -25.26 13.60
C ILE A 333 7.84 -26.21 14.76
N ASP A 334 7.30 -25.67 15.86
CA ASP A 334 6.82 -26.43 17.03
C ASP A 334 5.67 -25.65 17.68
N LEU A 335 4.51 -25.66 17.04
CA LEU A 335 3.33 -24.91 17.47
C LEU A 335 2.53 -25.73 18.50
N PRO A 336 2.18 -25.17 19.67
CA PRO A 336 1.44 -25.86 20.74
C PRO A 336 -0.06 -25.98 20.43
N LEU A 337 -0.39 -26.26 19.17
CA LEU A 337 -1.74 -26.35 18.62
C LEU A 337 -1.98 -27.77 18.09
N PRO A 338 -3.18 -28.36 18.29
CA PRO A 338 -3.54 -29.63 17.67
C PRO A 338 -3.45 -29.56 16.15
N SER A 339 -3.24 -30.71 15.51
CA SER A 339 -3.40 -30.79 14.05
C SER A 339 -4.84 -30.46 13.66
N GLU A 340 -5.00 -29.74 12.56
CA GLU A 340 -6.31 -29.30 12.02
C GLU A 340 -7.17 -28.52 13.02
N SER A 341 -6.56 -27.55 13.71
CA SER A 341 -7.21 -26.64 14.67
C SER A 341 -7.37 -25.18 14.19
N VAL A 342 -6.73 -24.77 13.10
CA VAL A 342 -6.73 -23.39 12.57
C VAL A 342 -7.41 -23.29 11.20
N ASP A 343 -8.39 -22.39 11.02
CA ASP A 343 -9.05 -22.17 9.72
C ASP A 343 -8.11 -21.50 8.69
N ILE A 344 -7.37 -20.49 9.16
CA ILE A 344 -6.68 -19.53 8.31
C ILE A 344 -5.31 -19.19 8.91
N ILE A 345 -4.26 -19.26 8.09
CA ILE A 345 -2.91 -18.79 8.43
C ILE A 345 -2.56 -17.58 7.56
N ILE A 346 -2.08 -16.48 8.17
CA ILE A 346 -1.70 -15.26 7.46
C ILE A 346 -0.36 -14.76 8.03
N SER A 347 0.71 -14.68 7.23
CA SER A 347 2.04 -14.37 7.77
C SER A 347 3.01 -13.71 6.78
N ASP A 348 4.02 -13.02 7.30
CA ASP A 348 5.14 -12.45 6.55
C ASP A 348 6.40 -13.30 6.79
N ILE A 349 6.72 -14.20 5.85
CA ILE A 349 7.81 -15.18 6.03
C ILE A 349 9.15 -14.43 6.03
N PRO A 350 9.90 -14.39 7.15
CA PRO A 350 11.09 -13.54 7.28
C PRO A 350 12.17 -13.90 6.25
N PHE A 351 12.74 -12.89 5.59
CA PHE A 351 13.64 -13.08 4.45
C PHE A 351 14.98 -12.34 4.57
N GLY A 352 16.02 -12.94 3.98
CA GLY A 352 17.35 -12.33 3.82
C GLY A 352 18.37 -12.70 4.90
N LYS A 353 19.64 -12.32 4.66
CA LYS A 353 20.87 -12.84 5.29
C LYS A 353 20.96 -12.88 6.84
N LYS A 354 20.03 -12.27 7.57
CA LYS A 354 19.95 -12.38 9.04
C LYS A 354 19.29 -13.69 9.50
N PHE A 355 18.39 -14.25 8.69
CA PHE A 355 17.73 -15.53 8.94
C PHE A 355 18.29 -16.56 7.96
N LYS A 356 18.88 -17.64 8.47
CA LYS A 356 19.41 -18.76 7.64
C LYS A 356 18.28 -19.71 7.21
N LEU A 357 17.15 -19.18 6.78
CA LEU A 357 15.89 -19.91 6.56
C LEU A 357 15.88 -20.82 5.31
N GLY A 358 17.03 -20.97 4.64
CA GLY A 358 17.15 -21.64 3.33
C GLY A 358 16.94 -23.16 3.35
N GLU A 359 16.94 -23.78 4.52
CA GLU A 359 16.60 -25.20 4.76
C GLU A 359 15.29 -25.36 5.55
N ASP A 360 14.71 -24.25 6.04
CA ASP A 360 13.71 -24.25 7.12
C ASP A 360 12.29 -23.87 6.64
N ILE A 361 12.16 -23.19 5.49
CA ILE A 361 10.84 -22.87 4.90
C ILE A 361 9.98 -24.12 4.67
N LYS A 362 10.60 -25.30 4.48
CA LYS A 362 9.90 -26.58 4.39
C LYS A 362 9.29 -26.98 5.74
N SER A 363 10.06 -26.95 6.82
CA SER A 363 9.60 -27.23 8.19
C SER A 363 8.44 -26.32 8.59
N ILE A 364 8.58 -25.03 8.27
CA ILE A 364 7.56 -23.99 8.48
C ILE A 364 6.26 -24.35 7.76
N LEU A 365 6.33 -24.73 6.48
CA LEU A 365 5.13 -25.11 5.72
C LEU A 365 4.52 -26.44 6.19
N GLN A 366 5.33 -27.41 6.62
CA GLN A 366 4.83 -28.66 7.22
C GLN A 366 4.04 -28.39 8.51
N GLU A 367 4.55 -27.52 9.38
CA GLU A 367 3.90 -27.23 10.65
C GLU A 367 2.66 -26.33 10.47
N MET A 368 2.70 -25.38 9.53
CA MET A 368 1.51 -24.66 9.08
C MET A 368 0.44 -25.61 8.50
N GLU A 369 0.82 -26.53 7.62
CA GLU A 369 -0.09 -27.53 7.02
C GLU A 369 -0.66 -28.49 8.07
N ARG A 370 0.13 -28.84 9.11
CA ARG A 370 -0.30 -29.68 10.22
C ARG A 370 -1.45 -29.02 11.01
N VAL A 371 -1.29 -27.77 11.43
CA VAL A 371 -2.31 -27.08 12.25
C VAL A 371 -3.51 -26.59 11.44
N LEU A 372 -3.39 -26.40 10.13
CA LEU A 372 -4.47 -25.92 9.25
C LEU A 372 -5.57 -26.98 9.03
N HIS A 373 -6.84 -26.56 9.03
CA HIS A 373 -7.98 -27.40 8.65
C HIS A 373 -7.88 -27.89 7.19
N VAL A 374 -8.39 -29.09 6.89
CA VAL A 374 -8.75 -29.43 5.51
C VAL A 374 -9.80 -28.43 4.98
N GLY A 375 -9.53 -27.84 3.82
CA GLY A 375 -10.30 -26.72 3.23
C GLY A 375 -9.83 -25.33 3.67
N GLY A 376 -9.04 -25.25 4.74
CA GLY A 376 -8.45 -24.02 5.28
C GLY A 376 -7.46 -23.34 4.33
N ALA A 377 -7.15 -22.08 4.60
CA ALA A 377 -6.36 -21.22 3.72
C ALA A 377 -5.07 -20.71 4.37
N ILE A 378 -3.99 -20.63 3.59
CA ILE A 378 -2.76 -19.93 3.97
C ILE A 378 -2.58 -18.73 3.03
N VAL A 379 -2.30 -17.54 3.57
CA VAL A 379 -1.86 -16.38 2.79
C VAL A 379 -0.51 -15.88 3.30
N LEU A 380 0.52 -16.02 2.46
CA LEU A 380 1.90 -15.68 2.80
C LEU A 380 2.40 -14.48 2.01
N LEU A 381 3.16 -13.60 2.67
CA LEU A 381 4.11 -12.73 1.98
C LEU A 381 5.44 -13.48 1.84
N LEU A 382 5.92 -13.59 0.60
CA LEU A 382 7.12 -14.34 0.23
C LEU A 382 8.13 -13.45 -0.49
N SER A 383 9.42 -13.67 -0.24
CA SER A 383 10.48 -13.11 -1.08
C SER A 383 10.45 -13.76 -2.48
N GLU A 384 11.04 -13.08 -3.47
CA GLU A 384 11.21 -13.64 -4.83
C GLU A 384 12.03 -14.94 -4.84
N GLU A 385 12.96 -15.12 -3.89
CA GLU A 385 13.68 -16.38 -3.70
C GLU A 385 12.78 -17.49 -3.15
N HIS A 386 11.99 -17.19 -2.10
CA HIS A 386 11.08 -18.17 -1.49
C HIS A 386 9.97 -18.59 -2.46
N HIS A 387 9.39 -17.63 -3.19
CA HIS A 387 8.35 -17.91 -4.19
C HIS A 387 8.86 -18.83 -5.30
N ARG A 388 10.08 -18.60 -5.79
CA ARG A 388 10.72 -19.46 -6.78
C ARG A 388 10.99 -20.87 -6.24
N ARG A 389 11.60 -21.02 -5.06
CA ARG A 389 11.87 -22.34 -4.44
C ARG A 389 10.60 -23.18 -4.31
N LEU A 390 9.47 -22.55 -4.00
CA LEU A 390 8.17 -23.21 -3.90
C LEU A 390 7.53 -23.54 -5.26
N LYS A 391 7.78 -22.76 -6.32
CA LYS A 391 7.38 -23.15 -7.69
C LYS A 391 8.23 -24.29 -8.26
N ASP A 392 9.54 -24.26 -8.03
CA ASP A 392 10.52 -25.11 -8.73
C ASP A 392 10.61 -26.54 -8.17
N GLY A 393 9.94 -26.86 -7.05
CA GLY A 393 9.81 -28.22 -6.51
C GLY A 393 11.14 -28.91 -6.14
N GLU A 394 12.20 -28.13 -5.92
CA GLU A 394 13.60 -28.51 -5.66
C GLU A 394 14.13 -29.76 -6.42
N GLN A 395 13.90 -29.84 -7.73
CA GLN A 395 14.70 -30.71 -8.60
C GLN A 395 16.11 -30.15 -8.91
N SER A 396 16.94 -29.93 -7.88
CA SER A 396 18.41 -30.15 -7.96
C SER A 396 19.16 -29.76 -6.69
N SER A 397 19.59 -30.75 -5.90
CA SER A 397 20.75 -30.60 -5.02
C SER A 397 22.04 -31.05 -5.74
N ILE A 398 22.64 -30.18 -6.57
CA ILE A 398 24.04 -30.26 -7.03
C ILE A 398 24.49 -28.84 -7.46
N PRO A 399 25.61 -28.31 -6.96
CA PRO A 399 26.22 -27.10 -7.49
C PRO A 399 27.07 -27.45 -8.73
N LEU A 400 26.54 -27.21 -9.93
CA LEU A 400 27.29 -27.47 -11.17
C LEU A 400 28.42 -26.44 -11.36
N ASN A 401 29.67 -26.88 -11.30
CA ASN A 401 30.83 -26.02 -11.50
C ASN A 401 32.03 -26.76 -12.12
N SER A 402 32.04 -26.89 -13.45
CA SER A 402 33.26 -27.12 -14.27
C SER A 402 32.94 -27.03 -15.77
N LYS A 403 33.99 -27.06 -16.60
CA LYS A 403 34.03 -26.57 -17.99
C LYS A 403 33.85 -27.63 -19.08
N ASP A 404 33.40 -27.15 -20.24
CA ASP A 404 33.78 -27.52 -21.62
C ASP A 404 34.00 -29.00 -22.01
N SER A 405 33.23 -29.50 -23.00
CA SER A 405 33.78 -29.73 -24.36
C SER A 405 32.79 -30.25 -25.43
N HIS A 406 32.82 -29.57 -26.59
CA HIS A 406 32.70 -30.06 -27.98
C HIS A 406 31.53 -30.94 -28.53
N THR A 407 30.72 -30.27 -29.38
CA THR A 407 30.29 -30.65 -30.76
C THR A 407 29.45 -31.91 -31.04
N GLY A 408 28.32 -31.76 -31.77
CA GLY A 408 27.65 -32.88 -32.45
C GLY A 408 26.21 -32.67 -32.99
N GLU A 409 25.98 -31.76 -33.94
CA GLU A 409 24.87 -31.92 -34.91
C GLU A 409 25.33 -32.88 -36.03
N PRO A 410 24.45 -33.60 -36.80
CA PRO A 410 23.22 -33.04 -37.42
C PRO A 410 22.01 -34.01 -37.59
N SER A 411 20.86 -33.49 -38.05
CA SER A 411 20.15 -33.92 -39.29
C SER A 411 18.64 -33.73 -39.29
N ILE A 412 18.13 -33.11 -40.35
CA ILE A 412 16.70 -32.92 -40.65
C ILE A 412 16.06 -34.22 -41.18
N LYS A 413 14.82 -34.55 -40.76
CA LYS A 413 13.88 -35.36 -41.55
C LYS A 413 12.46 -34.76 -41.55
N LYS A 414 11.78 -34.90 -42.70
CA LYS A 414 10.53 -34.19 -43.03
C LYS A 414 9.60 -35.10 -43.84
N CYS A 415 8.41 -35.34 -43.33
CA CYS A 415 7.21 -35.90 -43.99
C CYS A 415 6.02 -35.48 -43.13
N LEU A 416 4.79 -35.23 -43.58
CA LEU A 416 4.09 -35.03 -44.85
C LEU A 416 2.60 -35.14 -44.43
N LYS A 417 1.68 -34.34 -44.97
CA LYS A 417 0.22 -34.48 -44.73
C LYS A 417 -0.53 -34.66 -46.06
N PRO A 418 -1.65 -35.41 -46.04
CA PRO A 418 -2.88 -35.05 -46.75
C PRO A 418 -3.99 -34.65 -45.74
N GLY A 419 -5.09 -33.98 -46.10
CA GLY A 419 -5.46 -33.36 -47.38
C GLY A 419 -6.98 -33.11 -47.48
N GLY A 420 -7.41 -31.86 -47.73
CA GLY A 420 -8.83 -31.42 -47.79
C GLY A 420 -9.14 -30.33 -46.73
N LYS A 421 -9.56 -29.09 -47.04
CA LYS A 421 -10.71 -28.57 -47.82
C LYS A 421 -12.06 -28.82 -47.13
N THR A 422 -12.96 -27.84 -46.94
CA THR A 422 -12.97 -26.39 -47.28
C THR A 422 -14.03 -25.65 -46.43
N GLY A 423 -13.85 -24.36 -46.15
CA GLY A 423 -14.89 -23.52 -45.54
C GLY A 423 -14.36 -22.18 -45.03
N THR A 424 -14.77 -21.07 -45.64
CA THR A 424 -14.27 -19.71 -45.33
C THR A 424 -15.37 -18.85 -44.73
N SER A 425 -15.12 -18.22 -43.59
CA SER A 425 -15.74 -16.95 -43.21
C SER A 425 -14.88 -16.23 -42.17
N GLU A 426 -15.02 -14.91 -42.08
CA GLU A 426 -14.11 -14.04 -41.33
C GLU A 426 -14.69 -13.62 -39.97
N THR A 427 -13.78 -13.38 -39.02
CA THR A 427 -13.62 -12.14 -38.23
C THR A 427 -14.89 -11.26 -38.07
N VAL A 428 -15.33 -10.85 -36.88
CA VAL A 428 -14.57 -10.23 -35.77
C VAL A 428 -15.08 -10.70 -34.40
N SER A 429 -14.18 -10.81 -33.42
CA SER A 429 -14.54 -10.75 -31.99
C SER A 429 -13.55 -9.87 -31.23
N SER A 430 -14.05 -9.05 -30.29
CA SER A 430 -13.29 -7.97 -29.65
C SER A 430 -12.49 -8.45 -28.44
N SER A 431 -11.16 -8.48 -28.57
CA SER A 431 -10.23 -8.73 -27.45
C SER A 431 -9.86 -7.42 -26.73
N LEU A 432 -10.13 -7.31 -25.43
CA LEU A 432 -9.41 -6.36 -24.53
C LEU A 432 -9.58 -6.64 -23.02
N GLU A 433 -9.55 -7.90 -22.59
CA GLU A 433 -9.31 -8.24 -21.17
C GLU A 433 -7.97 -8.97 -21.02
N ALA A 434 -6.93 -8.21 -20.63
CA ALA A 434 -5.61 -8.73 -20.32
C ALA A 434 -5.32 -8.58 -18.82
N SER A 435 -5.98 -9.42 -18.00
CA SER A 435 -5.67 -9.52 -16.57
C SER A 435 -4.26 -10.08 -16.38
N SER A 436 -3.39 -9.36 -15.67
CA SER A 436 -2.03 -9.81 -15.31
C SER A 436 -2.08 -10.87 -14.20
N GLN A 437 -2.63 -12.04 -14.53
CA GLN A 437 -2.64 -13.23 -13.68
C GLN A 437 -1.54 -14.16 -14.18
N GLU A 438 -0.51 -14.41 -13.37
CA GLU A 438 0.43 -15.49 -13.70
C GLU A 438 -0.32 -16.83 -13.68
N CYS A 439 -0.09 -17.66 -14.70
CA CYS A 439 -0.60 -19.02 -14.70
C CYS A 439 0.13 -19.80 -13.60
N LEU A 440 -0.63 -20.35 -12.65
CA LEU A 440 -0.11 -21.20 -11.58
C LEU A 440 -0.32 -22.65 -11.98
N ASP A 441 0.77 -23.40 -12.11
CA ASP A 441 0.70 -24.84 -12.33
C ASP A 441 0.02 -25.53 -11.15
N LYS A 442 -0.89 -26.46 -11.46
CA LYS A 442 -1.83 -27.03 -10.48
C LYS A 442 -1.25 -28.17 -9.64
N THR A 443 0.03 -28.50 -9.83
CA THR A 443 0.77 -29.41 -8.95
C THR A 443 0.91 -28.78 -7.56
N PRO A 444 0.62 -29.48 -6.46
CA PRO A 444 0.83 -28.94 -5.12
C PRO A 444 2.33 -28.65 -4.91
N PRO A 445 2.74 -27.40 -4.67
CA PRO A 445 4.13 -27.06 -4.39
C PRO A 445 4.61 -27.62 -3.05
N PHE A 446 3.66 -27.90 -2.15
CA PHE A 446 3.97 -28.54 -0.88
C PHE A 446 2.79 -29.37 -0.35
N GLY A 447 3.04 -30.63 0.02
CA GLY A 447 2.06 -31.51 0.68
C GLY A 447 0.69 -31.54 0.00
N SER A 448 -0.34 -31.23 0.76
CA SER A 448 -1.74 -31.07 0.33
C SER A 448 -2.14 -29.61 0.07
N LEU A 449 -1.20 -28.66 0.16
CA LEU A 449 -1.42 -27.23 -0.13
C LEU A 449 -1.39 -26.98 -1.64
N VAL A 450 -2.50 -26.47 -2.19
CA VAL A 450 -2.63 -26.11 -3.62
C VAL A 450 -2.71 -24.59 -3.78
N PRO A 451 -1.97 -23.97 -4.72
CA PRO A 451 -1.98 -22.53 -4.94
C PRO A 451 -3.30 -22.08 -5.57
N VAL A 452 -3.81 -20.94 -5.11
CA VAL A 452 -5.12 -20.38 -5.50
C VAL A 452 -4.95 -19.08 -6.29
N GLU A 453 -4.22 -18.11 -5.73
CA GLU A 453 -3.93 -16.82 -6.37
C GLU A 453 -2.57 -16.29 -5.87
N CYS A 454 -1.87 -15.55 -6.74
CA CYS A 454 -0.55 -14.99 -6.48
C CYS A 454 -0.47 -13.57 -7.04
N HIS A 455 0.06 -12.63 -6.25
CA HIS A 455 0.20 -11.23 -6.62
C HIS A 455 1.60 -10.70 -6.30
N LYS A 456 2.38 -10.35 -7.32
CA LYS A 456 3.65 -9.65 -7.14
C LYS A 456 3.40 -8.22 -6.64
N VAL A 457 3.99 -7.88 -5.51
CA VAL A 457 3.88 -6.58 -4.82
C VAL A 457 5.26 -6.00 -4.54
N SER A 458 5.37 -4.68 -4.39
CA SER A 458 6.64 -4.02 -4.04
C SER A 458 6.65 -3.46 -2.64
N LEU A 459 7.60 -3.91 -1.83
CA LEU A 459 7.85 -3.41 -0.46
C LEU A 459 8.67 -2.11 -0.47
N GLY A 460 9.17 -1.71 -1.65
CA GLY A 460 9.71 -0.39 -1.98
C GLY A 460 11.14 -0.42 -2.49
N ARG A 461 12.01 -1.23 -1.85
CA ARG A 461 13.37 -1.55 -2.33
C ARG A 461 13.47 -2.94 -2.95
N THR A 462 12.61 -3.85 -2.52
CA THR A 462 12.48 -5.22 -3.00
C THR A 462 11.05 -5.46 -3.46
N ASP A 463 10.88 -6.41 -4.37
CA ASP A 463 9.59 -7.00 -4.66
C ASP A 463 9.41 -8.29 -3.85
N ALA A 464 8.14 -8.68 -3.68
CA ALA A 464 7.67 -9.82 -2.91
C ALA A 464 6.40 -10.36 -3.58
N PHE A 465 5.91 -11.52 -3.15
CA PHE A 465 4.69 -12.13 -3.65
C PHE A 465 3.73 -12.38 -2.50
N ILE A 466 2.49 -11.91 -2.64
CA ILE A 466 1.37 -12.35 -1.80
C ILE A 466 0.81 -13.62 -2.46
N CYS A 467 0.97 -14.76 -1.81
CA CYS A 467 0.54 -16.07 -2.30
C CYS A 467 -0.51 -16.67 -1.40
N LYS A 468 -1.63 -17.13 -1.98
CA LYS A 468 -2.69 -17.87 -1.29
C LYS A 468 -2.66 -19.34 -1.68
N TYR A 469 -2.75 -20.20 -0.68
CA TYR A 469 -2.86 -21.64 -0.80
C TYR A 469 -4.10 -22.14 -0.07
N ARG A 470 -4.63 -23.29 -0.46
CA ARG A 470 -5.72 -23.99 0.23
C ARG A 470 -5.32 -25.45 0.47
N LYS A 471 -5.54 -25.94 1.69
CA LYS A 471 -5.29 -27.35 2.03
C LYS A 471 -6.41 -28.22 1.47
N LEU A 472 -6.07 -29.19 0.63
CA LEU A 472 -7.01 -30.20 0.16
C LEU A 472 -7.08 -31.37 1.16
N PRO A 473 -8.14 -32.21 1.11
CA PRO A 473 -8.11 -33.50 1.78
C PRO A 473 -6.91 -34.31 1.27
N SER A 474 -6.23 -35.03 2.17
CA SER A 474 -5.27 -36.04 1.76
C SER A 474 -5.98 -37.12 0.93
N LEU A 475 -5.50 -37.35 -0.29
CA LEU A 475 -5.91 -38.50 -1.09
C LEU A 475 -5.39 -39.75 -0.39
N GLY A 476 -6.29 -40.50 0.24
CA GLY A 476 -5.96 -41.75 0.92
C GLY A 476 -5.32 -42.75 -0.04
N LEU A 477 -4.20 -43.31 0.39
CA LEU A 477 -3.43 -44.38 -0.26
C LEU A 477 -3.73 -45.72 0.42
#